data_AF-A0A661UXW2-F1
#
_entry.id   AF-A0A661UXW2-F1
#
_cell.length_a   1.000
_cell.length_b   1.000
_cell.length_c   1.000
_cell.angle_alpha   90.00
_cell.angle_beta   90.00
_cell.angle_gamma   90.00
#
_symmetry.space_group_name_H-M   'P 1'
#
loop_
_entity.id
_entity.type
_entity.pdbx_description
1 polymer ?
#
loop_
_entity_poly.entity_id
_entity_poly.type
_entity_poly.pdbx_seq_one_letter_code
_entity_poly.pdbx_strand_id
1 'polypeptide(L)'
;MSDASTTDIPPELVQVAEENGIPLDLMRRALALGFPPDAIRQQMSMPGVTAEAAEQFISEQEKIRSGGEITIPDDVLALSREKDWPEELLKRALTLGAPPAMLIQQMNAGITADQAASFIAQQERMRSGDGDAPKLDLSWMNVPTEWGVRVSPGKKGLTTGMLNVGTYADIPDFWPYHTEMPRGAHPIPGLPAMGYSIYEKAELWSENAADLYEEAIQRRWRPSTDVPWDSMEDLPDAVEKAVCQLCTHISERALVAGDIVGGWLPEMSYGYHEVKLYLSVAEFDVARWFEVFRKRALSNGGGLGIQAPGFFHRTLIDARAWTEASVALHILAASQLLMLFQIGYYTAHNEAERTIFSYCIQDVARQRGYGSQHLKFFLTKHSDRRQEISHVINKYEVMMEYEWNADTPLREALMILLGGGASPEQMADGAIKLEYFRKRWANDYVDQLAAAGLRERREKVHHSIKQYLSEPEEAAAAAA
;
A
#
# COMPACT_ATOMS: atom_id res chain seq x y z
N MET A 1 -31.82 -33.09 50.31
CA MET A 1 -30.46 -33.52 49.91
C MET A 1 -30.45 -33.62 48.40
N SER A 2 -29.87 -32.62 47.75
CA SER A 2 -29.55 -32.64 46.31
C SER A 2 -28.11 -32.14 46.21
N ASP A 3 -27.24 -32.97 45.64
CA ASP A 3 -25.79 -32.83 45.63
C ASP A 3 -25.31 -31.47 45.11
N ALA A 4 -24.53 -30.80 45.95
CA ALA A 4 -23.70 -29.66 45.59
C ALA A 4 -22.31 -30.17 45.20
N SER A 5 -22.17 -30.87 44.07
CA SER A 5 -20.86 -31.15 43.49
C SER A 5 -21.00 -31.55 42.02
N THR A 6 -20.83 -30.58 41.11
CA THR A 6 -20.07 -30.69 39.83
C THR A 6 -20.54 -29.58 38.87
N THR A 7 -20.04 -28.37 39.05
CA THR A 7 -19.94 -27.43 37.92
C THR A 7 -18.79 -27.97 37.07
N ASP A 8 -19.11 -28.52 35.89
CA ASP A 8 -18.10 -29.11 35.01
C ASP A 8 -17.16 -28.00 34.53
N ILE A 9 -15.86 -28.17 34.72
CA ILE A 9 -14.87 -27.15 34.35
C ILE A 9 -14.62 -27.29 32.84
N PRO A 10 -14.80 -26.24 32.03
CA PRO A 10 -14.47 -26.28 30.61
C PRO A 10 -13.04 -26.80 30.36
N PRO A 11 -12.81 -27.68 29.38
CA PRO A 11 -11.49 -28.30 29.13
C PRO A 11 -10.35 -27.28 28.95
N GLU A 12 -10.66 -26.14 28.33
CA GLU A 12 -9.70 -25.05 28.10
C GLU A 12 -9.22 -24.40 29.40
N LEU A 13 -10.07 -24.33 30.42
CA LEU A 13 -9.70 -23.82 31.74
C LEU A 13 -8.86 -24.84 32.52
N VAL A 14 -9.13 -26.14 32.34
CA VAL A 14 -8.32 -27.21 32.95
C VAL A 14 -6.88 -27.13 32.44
N GLN A 15 -6.70 -26.98 31.13
CA GLN A 15 -5.38 -26.87 30.52
C GLN A 15 -4.59 -25.68 31.06
N VAL A 16 -5.19 -24.48 31.06
CA VAL A 16 -4.52 -23.26 31.52
C VAL A 16 -4.23 -23.31 33.03
N ALA A 17 -5.10 -23.94 33.83
CA ALA A 17 -4.88 -24.15 35.25
C ALA A 17 -3.68 -25.06 35.53
N GLU A 18 -3.56 -26.17 34.79
CA GLU A 18 -2.43 -27.10 34.90
C GLU A 18 -1.11 -26.46 34.46
N GLU A 19 -1.12 -25.72 33.35
CA GLU A 19 0.06 -25.02 32.82
C GLU A 19 0.60 -23.96 33.79
N ASN A 20 -0.26 -23.31 34.55
CA ASN A 20 0.10 -22.25 35.51
C ASN A 20 0.17 -22.74 36.97
N GLY A 21 -0.03 -24.05 37.22
CA GLY A 21 0.01 -24.64 38.57
C GLY A 21 -1.09 -24.13 39.51
N ILE A 22 -2.25 -23.74 38.98
CA ILE A 22 -3.37 -23.22 39.75
C ILE A 22 -4.37 -24.36 40.04
N PRO A 23 -4.76 -24.60 41.31
CA PRO A 23 -5.70 -25.65 41.67
C PRO A 23 -7.07 -25.55 40.97
N LEU A 24 -7.59 -26.69 40.49
CA LEU A 24 -8.87 -26.76 39.77
C LEU A 24 -10.09 -26.42 40.64
N ASP A 25 -9.99 -26.53 41.97
CA ASP A 25 -11.06 -26.13 42.89
C ASP A 25 -11.28 -24.61 42.88
N LEU A 26 -10.22 -23.81 42.70
CA LEU A 26 -10.34 -22.36 42.49
C LEU A 26 -11.16 -22.04 41.24
N MET A 27 -11.01 -22.84 40.17
CA MET A 27 -11.78 -22.65 38.94
C MET A 27 -13.26 -22.93 39.16
N ARG A 28 -13.58 -24.00 39.91
CA ARG A 28 -14.96 -24.31 40.28
C ARG A 28 -15.57 -23.21 41.14
N ARG A 29 -14.80 -22.68 42.08
CA ARG A 29 -15.23 -21.58 42.96
C ARG A 29 -15.46 -20.29 42.17
N ALA A 30 -14.57 -19.93 41.24
CA ALA A 30 -14.77 -18.80 40.35
C ALA A 30 -16.00 -18.95 39.44
N LEU A 31 -16.23 -20.14 38.88
CA LEU A 31 -17.43 -20.44 38.10
C LEU A 31 -18.71 -20.41 38.95
N ALA A 32 -18.66 -20.89 40.20
CA ALA A 32 -19.78 -20.81 41.15
C ALA A 32 -20.08 -19.35 41.56
N LEU A 33 -19.06 -18.50 41.55
CA LEU A 33 -19.18 -17.05 41.61
C LEU A 33 -19.59 -16.45 40.25
N GLY A 34 -20.09 -17.22 39.27
CA GLY A 34 -20.61 -16.68 38.01
C GLY A 34 -19.61 -15.83 37.20
N PHE A 35 -18.29 -15.99 37.42
CA PHE A 35 -17.31 -15.41 36.52
C PHE A 35 -17.35 -16.19 35.19
N PRO A 36 -17.41 -15.49 34.04
CA PRO A 36 -17.49 -16.17 32.76
C PRO A 36 -16.18 -16.93 32.45
N PRO A 37 -16.25 -18.13 31.85
CA PRO A 37 -15.07 -18.96 31.60
C PRO A 37 -13.92 -18.26 30.87
N ASP A 38 -14.23 -17.47 29.83
CA ASP A 38 -13.23 -16.75 29.04
C ASP A 38 -12.46 -15.71 29.87
N ALA A 39 -13.12 -15.05 30.82
CA ALA A 39 -12.48 -14.06 31.68
C ALA A 39 -11.54 -14.72 32.69
N ILE A 40 -11.95 -15.87 33.24
CA ILE A 40 -11.09 -16.68 34.11
C ILE A 40 -9.83 -17.10 33.34
N ARG A 41 -10.00 -17.59 32.11
CA ARG A 41 -8.89 -18.02 31.24
C ARG A 41 -7.93 -16.87 30.96
N GLN A 42 -8.44 -15.73 30.52
CA GLN A 42 -7.63 -14.56 30.18
C GLN A 42 -6.81 -14.06 31.37
N GLN A 43 -7.40 -14.04 32.57
CA GLN A 43 -6.72 -13.61 33.77
C GLN A 43 -5.58 -14.56 34.14
N MET A 44 -5.78 -15.88 34.00
CA MET A 44 -4.75 -16.88 34.33
C MET A 44 -3.60 -16.94 33.33
N SER A 45 -3.85 -16.54 32.07
CA SER A 45 -2.80 -16.43 31.06
C SER A 45 -1.92 -15.18 31.23
N MET A 46 -2.22 -14.31 32.21
CA MET A 46 -1.37 -13.16 32.49
C MET A 46 -0.06 -13.57 33.20
N PRO A 47 1.10 -13.05 32.77
CA PRO A 47 2.37 -13.35 33.44
C PRO A 47 2.36 -12.94 34.92
N GLY A 48 2.68 -13.89 35.81
CA GLY A 48 2.87 -13.62 37.24
C GLY A 48 1.66 -13.90 38.15
N VAL A 49 0.58 -14.48 37.64
CA VAL A 49 -0.55 -14.93 38.47
C VAL A 49 -0.17 -16.21 39.23
N THR A 50 -0.23 -16.16 40.56
CA THR A 50 0.06 -17.32 41.43
C THR A 50 -1.23 -17.92 41.98
N ALA A 51 -1.18 -19.20 42.34
CA ALA A 51 -2.30 -19.89 43.00
C ALA A 51 -2.73 -19.17 44.30
N GLU A 52 -1.78 -18.62 45.06
CA GLU A 52 -2.05 -17.88 46.30
C GLU A 52 -2.80 -16.57 46.04
N ALA A 53 -2.43 -15.82 44.99
CA ALA A 53 -3.12 -14.59 44.61
C ALA A 53 -4.55 -14.88 44.11
N ALA A 54 -4.72 -15.96 43.35
CA ALA A 54 -6.04 -16.41 42.88
C ALA A 54 -6.94 -16.85 44.06
N GLU A 55 -6.39 -17.59 45.02
CA GLU A 55 -7.09 -18.01 46.25
C GLU A 55 -7.53 -16.81 47.10
N GLN A 56 -6.64 -15.83 47.30
CA GLN A 56 -6.97 -14.61 48.04
C GLN A 56 -8.12 -13.85 47.37
N PHE A 57 -8.03 -13.64 46.07
CA PHE A 57 -9.07 -12.94 45.30
C PHE A 57 -10.41 -13.68 45.33
N ILE A 58 -10.42 -14.99 45.09
CA ILE A 58 -11.65 -15.80 45.08
C ILE A 58 -12.29 -15.84 46.47
N SER A 59 -11.49 -16.06 47.52
CA SER A 59 -11.96 -16.04 48.91
C SER A 59 -12.54 -14.68 49.32
N GLU A 60 -11.94 -13.59 48.86
CA GLU A 60 -12.45 -12.23 49.10
C GLU A 60 -13.78 -12.01 48.35
N GLN A 61 -13.89 -12.46 47.10
CA GLN A 61 -15.14 -12.39 46.34
C GLN A 61 -16.26 -13.28 46.94
N GLU A 62 -15.94 -14.44 47.51
CA GLU A 62 -16.90 -15.27 48.26
C GLU A 62 -17.40 -14.56 49.52
N LYS A 63 -16.51 -13.87 50.25
CA LYS A 63 -16.85 -13.08 51.43
C LYS A 63 -17.76 -11.89 51.09
N ILE A 64 -17.46 -11.19 50.00
CA ILE A 64 -18.28 -10.05 49.52
C ILE A 64 -19.68 -10.53 49.12
N ARG A 65 -19.78 -11.66 48.42
CA ARG A 65 -21.07 -12.19 47.93
C ARG A 65 -21.92 -12.89 48.98
N SER A 66 -21.32 -13.33 50.08
CA SER A 66 -22.03 -13.83 51.26
C SER A 66 -22.54 -12.71 52.19
N GLY A 67 -22.43 -11.44 51.78
CA GLY A 67 -22.93 -10.28 52.51
C GLY A 67 -21.95 -9.68 53.51
N GLY A 68 -20.65 -9.99 53.41
CA GLY A 68 -19.60 -9.35 54.20
C GLY A 68 -19.35 -7.90 53.78
N GLU A 69 -18.91 -7.07 54.73
CA GLU A 69 -18.60 -5.66 54.50
C GLU A 69 -17.35 -5.50 53.61
N ILE A 70 -17.46 -4.73 52.52
CA ILE A 70 -16.37 -4.50 51.56
C ILE A 70 -15.35 -3.56 52.22
N THR A 71 -14.13 -4.07 52.44
CA THR A 71 -13.03 -3.27 52.98
C THR A 71 -12.21 -2.73 51.81
N ILE A 72 -12.04 -1.41 51.73
CA ILE A 72 -11.18 -0.77 50.73
C ILE A 72 -9.73 -0.84 51.26
N PRO A 73 -8.75 -1.35 50.50
CA PRO A 73 -7.35 -1.33 50.91
C PRO A 73 -6.82 0.09 51.17
N ASP A 74 -5.98 0.25 52.19
CA ASP A 74 -5.51 1.56 52.67
C ASP A 74 -4.73 2.37 51.61
N ASP A 75 -4.00 1.69 50.74
CA ASP A 75 -3.26 2.28 49.62
C ASP A 75 -4.18 2.85 48.53
N VAL A 76 -5.25 2.12 48.20
CA VAL A 76 -6.31 2.58 47.29
C VAL A 76 -7.05 3.76 47.90
N LEU A 77 -7.34 3.71 49.21
CA LEU A 77 -8.07 4.76 49.94
C LEU A 77 -7.25 6.05 50.07
N ALA A 78 -5.93 5.94 50.29
CA ALA A 78 -5.04 7.08 50.33
C ALA A 78 -4.98 7.79 48.96
N LEU A 79 -4.85 7.02 47.89
CA LEU A 79 -4.78 7.56 46.53
C LEU A 79 -6.13 8.13 46.08
N SER A 80 -7.25 7.53 46.48
CA SER A 80 -8.58 8.05 46.14
C SER A 80 -8.84 9.41 46.76
N ARG A 81 -8.33 9.67 47.97
CA ARG A 81 -8.39 11.00 48.61
C ARG A 81 -7.51 12.03 47.92
N GLU A 82 -6.37 11.62 47.38
CA GLU A 82 -5.51 12.50 46.59
C GLU A 82 -6.13 12.86 45.23
N LYS A 83 -6.84 11.91 44.61
CA LYS A 83 -7.42 12.04 43.25
C LYS A 83 -8.92 12.35 43.22
N ASP A 84 -9.51 12.68 44.38
CA ASP A 84 -10.93 13.01 44.55
C ASP A 84 -11.91 11.91 44.08
N TRP A 85 -11.56 10.63 44.26
CA TRP A 85 -12.46 9.51 44.01
C TRP A 85 -13.31 9.18 45.25
N PRO A 86 -14.65 9.20 45.15
CA PRO A 86 -15.53 8.85 46.28
C PRO A 86 -15.34 7.40 46.74
N GLU A 87 -15.34 7.16 48.05
CA GLU A 87 -15.19 5.81 48.62
C GLU A 87 -16.30 4.84 48.14
N GLU A 88 -17.53 5.34 47.94
CA GLU A 88 -18.65 4.56 47.40
C GLU A 88 -18.41 4.09 45.96
N LEU A 89 -17.65 4.85 45.17
CA LEU A 89 -17.26 4.45 43.81
C LEU A 89 -16.29 3.27 43.83
N LEU A 90 -15.33 3.28 44.76
CA LEU A 90 -14.37 2.19 44.95
C LEU A 90 -15.06 0.91 45.43
N LYS A 91 -16.00 1.02 46.39
CA LYS A 91 -16.80 -0.13 46.84
C LYS A 91 -17.58 -0.75 45.70
N ARG A 92 -18.21 0.05 44.83
CA ARG A 92 -18.92 -0.45 43.64
C ARG A 92 -17.97 -1.16 42.67
N ALA A 93 -16.79 -0.61 42.41
CA ALA A 93 -15.79 -1.25 41.56
C ALA A 93 -15.27 -2.58 42.14
N LEU A 94 -14.98 -2.63 43.43
CA LEU A 94 -14.55 -3.85 44.14
C LEU A 94 -15.67 -4.91 44.17
N THR A 95 -16.94 -4.47 44.29
CA THR A 95 -18.12 -5.36 44.18
C THR A 95 -18.22 -5.99 42.80
N LEU A 96 -17.84 -5.26 41.75
CA LEU A 96 -17.74 -5.75 40.38
C LEU A 96 -16.53 -6.66 40.14
N GLY A 97 -15.63 -6.81 41.11
CA GLY A 97 -14.44 -7.64 41.02
C GLY A 97 -13.23 -6.94 40.42
N ALA A 98 -13.21 -5.60 40.38
CA ALA A 98 -12.02 -4.87 39.96
C ALA A 98 -10.88 -5.05 40.98
N PRO A 99 -9.67 -5.48 40.58
CA PRO A 99 -8.58 -5.66 41.52
C PRO A 99 -8.04 -4.29 42.01
N PRO A 100 -7.62 -4.17 43.28
CA PRO A 100 -7.07 -2.93 43.86
C PRO A 100 -5.96 -2.28 43.02
N ALA A 101 -5.05 -3.08 42.47
CA ALA A 101 -3.95 -2.61 41.62
C ALA A 101 -4.44 -1.90 40.35
N MET A 102 -5.55 -2.37 39.76
CA MET A 102 -6.16 -1.72 38.59
C MET A 102 -6.76 -0.37 38.97
N LEU A 103 -7.41 -0.25 40.14
CA LEU A 103 -7.96 1.03 40.61
C LEU A 103 -6.85 2.07 40.79
N ILE A 104 -5.71 1.66 41.37
CA ILE A 104 -4.51 2.50 41.52
C ILE A 104 -3.97 2.94 40.16
N GLN A 105 -3.85 2.03 39.20
CA GLN A 105 -3.38 2.35 37.85
C GLN A 105 -4.28 3.36 37.15
N GLN A 106 -5.61 3.18 37.23
CA GLN A 106 -6.58 4.07 36.58
C GLN A 106 -6.56 5.49 37.18
N MET A 107 -6.46 5.59 38.51
CA MET A 107 -6.33 6.88 39.21
C MET A 107 -5.04 7.60 38.82
N ASN A 108 -3.92 6.88 38.67
CA ASN A 108 -2.65 7.45 38.22
C ASN A 108 -2.62 7.80 36.73
N ALA A 109 -3.41 7.12 35.90
CA ALA A 109 -3.57 7.42 34.48
C ALA A 109 -4.43 8.69 34.22
N GLY A 110 -4.96 9.32 35.27
CA GLY A 110 -5.72 10.56 35.17
C GLY A 110 -7.20 10.38 34.84
N ILE A 111 -7.76 9.17 35.02
CA ILE A 111 -9.20 8.95 34.88
C ILE A 111 -9.95 9.66 36.00
N THR A 112 -10.97 10.43 35.65
CA THR A 112 -11.80 11.14 36.63
C THR A 112 -12.82 10.21 37.28
N ALA A 113 -13.29 10.57 38.48
CA ALA A 113 -14.32 9.83 39.18
C ALA A 113 -15.61 9.67 38.34
N ASP A 114 -15.99 10.68 37.55
CA ASP A 114 -17.17 10.63 36.67
C ASP A 114 -17.01 9.65 35.50
N GLN A 115 -15.82 9.60 34.90
CA GLN A 115 -15.50 8.63 33.86
C GLN A 115 -15.55 7.21 34.42
N ALA A 116 -14.92 6.97 35.57
CA ALA A 116 -14.95 5.68 36.25
C ALA A 116 -16.38 5.27 36.68
N ALA A 117 -17.19 6.20 37.20
CA ALA A 117 -18.59 5.96 37.56
C ALA A 117 -19.44 5.55 36.35
N SER A 118 -19.18 6.13 35.18
CA SER A 118 -19.87 5.76 33.93
C SER A 118 -19.53 4.34 33.48
N PHE A 119 -18.25 3.93 33.55
CA PHE A 119 -17.82 2.56 33.25
C PHE A 119 -18.39 1.55 34.25
N ILE A 120 -18.33 1.85 35.55
CA ILE A 120 -18.88 1.00 36.61
C ILE A 120 -20.39 0.83 36.43
N ALA A 121 -21.12 1.92 36.15
CA ALA A 121 -22.56 1.86 35.89
C ALA A 121 -22.90 1.04 34.63
N GLN A 122 -22.06 1.06 33.60
CA GLN A 122 -22.23 0.22 32.41
C GLN A 122 -22.04 -1.26 32.74
N GLN A 123 -21.01 -1.61 33.52
CA GLN A 123 -20.78 -2.98 33.95
C GLN A 123 -21.83 -3.50 34.94
N GLU A 124 -22.32 -2.67 35.86
CA GLU A 124 -23.44 -3.00 36.74
C GLU A 124 -24.69 -3.37 35.93
N ARG A 125 -25.02 -2.59 34.90
CA ARG A 125 -26.15 -2.88 33.99
C ARG A 125 -25.97 -4.16 33.19
N MET A 126 -24.75 -4.44 32.73
CA MET A 126 -24.46 -5.70 32.03
C MET A 126 -24.58 -6.91 32.97
N ARG A 127 -24.21 -6.76 34.24
CA ARG A 127 -24.19 -7.85 35.23
C ARG A 127 -25.56 -8.13 35.85
N SER A 128 -26.41 -7.11 36.00
CA SER A 128 -27.76 -7.28 36.55
C SER A 128 -28.74 -7.93 35.57
N GLY A 129 -28.40 -8.04 34.28
CA GLY A 129 -29.33 -8.51 33.24
C GLY A 129 -30.47 -7.53 32.93
N ASP A 130 -30.56 -6.41 33.66
CA ASP A 130 -31.49 -5.28 33.46
C ASP A 130 -30.98 -4.27 32.41
N GLY A 131 -29.86 -4.56 31.76
CA GLY A 131 -29.48 -3.83 30.55
C GLY A 131 -30.52 -4.11 29.47
N ASP A 132 -31.39 -3.12 29.21
CA ASP A 132 -32.14 -3.06 27.94
C ASP A 132 -31.19 -3.50 26.82
N ALA A 133 -31.58 -4.52 26.06
CA ALA A 133 -30.82 -4.97 24.91
C ALA A 133 -30.38 -3.72 24.13
N PRO A 134 -29.09 -3.61 23.74
CA PRO A 134 -28.54 -2.36 23.21
C PRO A 134 -29.49 -1.84 22.15
N LYS A 135 -30.07 -0.65 22.39
CA LYS A 135 -31.08 -0.07 21.52
C LYS A 135 -30.43 0.17 20.16
N LEU A 136 -30.70 -0.73 19.22
CA LEU A 136 -30.09 -0.69 17.90
C LEU A 136 -30.64 0.51 17.13
N ASP A 137 -29.76 1.44 16.79
CA ASP A 137 -30.06 2.46 15.79
C ASP A 137 -29.88 1.84 14.40
N LEU A 138 -30.99 1.34 13.86
CA LEU A 138 -31.06 0.71 12.55
C LEU A 138 -31.31 1.72 11.41
N SER A 139 -31.14 3.03 11.68
CA SER A 139 -31.33 4.09 10.69
C SER A 139 -30.46 3.93 9.44
N TRP A 140 -29.27 3.31 9.57
CA TRP A 140 -28.37 3.00 8.45
C TRP A 140 -29.01 2.14 7.35
N MET A 141 -30.04 1.34 7.67
CA MET A 141 -30.77 0.55 6.67
C MET A 141 -31.63 1.41 5.72
N ASN A 142 -31.96 2.64 6.14
CA ASN A 142 -32.73 3.60 5.34
C ASN A 142 -31.82 4.68 4.73
N VAL A 143 -30.56 4.36 4.50
CA VAL A 143 -29.59 5.27 3.85
C VAL A 143 -30.10 5.68 2.46
N PRO A 144 -30.06 6.97 2.09
CA PRO A 144 -30.59 7.44 0.82
C PRO A 144 -29.60 7.25 -0.34
N THR A 145 -29.00 6.05 -0.44
CA THR A 145 -28.24 5.61 -1.61
C THR A 145 -29.14 4.85 -2.57
N GLU A 146 -28.68 4.61 -3.79
CA GLU A 146 -29.44 3.82 -4.77
C GLU A 146 -29.52 2.34 -4.35
N TRP A 147 -30.73 1.80 -4.26
CA TRP A 147 -30.99 0.39 -3.94
C TRP A 147 -31.50 -0.40 -5.13
N GLY A 148 -31.36 -1.73 -5.08
CA GLY A 148 -31.82 -2.62 -6.13
C GLY A 148 -30.86 -2.76 -7.32
N VAL A 149 -29.70 -2.11 -7.27
CA VAL A 149 -28.61 -2.30 -8.24
C VAL A 149 -28.11 -3.74 -8.18
N ARG A 150 -28.08 -4.40 -9.34
CA ARG A 150 -27.56 -5.76 -9.50
C ARG A 150 -26.57 -5.78 -10.66
N VAL A 151 -25.33 -6.11 -10.37
CA VAL A 151 -24.29 -6.33 -11.38
C VAL A 151 -24.06 -7.83 -11.51
N SER A 152 -24.00 -8.33 -12.74
CA SER A 152 -23.73 -9.75 -13.02
C SER A 152 -22.35 -9.89 -13.66
N PRO A 153 -21.57 -10.94 -13.32
CA PRO A 153 -20.28 -11.19 -13.97
C PRO A 153 -20.41 -11.35 -15.48
N GLY A 154 -19.46 -10.80 -16.23
CA GLY A 154 -19.34 -10.95 -17.68
C GLY A 154 -18.35 -12.04 -18.08
N LYS A 155 -17.96 -12.06 -19.36
CA LYS A 155 -16.93 -13.00 -19.88
C LYS A 155 -15.56 -12.86 -19.19
N LYS A 156 -15.26 -11.67 -18.65
CA LYS A 156 -14.02 -11.36 -17.93
C LYS A 156 -14.18 -11.45 -16.39
N GLY A 157 -15.28 -12.03 -15.91
CA GLY A 157 -15.64 -11.98 -14.48
C GLY A 157 -16.40 -10.69 -14.12
N LEU A 158 -16.47 -10.38 -12.83
CA LEU A 158 -17.04 -9.15 -12.30
C LEU A 158 -15.92 -8.13 -12.10
N THR A 159 -15.73 -7.25 -13.07
CA THR A 159 -14.64 -6.27 -13.03
C THR A 159 -15.05 -4.99 -12.31
N THR A 160 -14.06 -4.24 -11.84
CA THR A 160 -14.21 -2.92 -11.21
C THR A 160 -15.06 -1.99 -12.07
N GLY A 161 -14.76 -1.90 -13.37
CA GLY A 161 -15.54 -1.06 -14.30
C GLY A 161 -17.00 -1.48 -14.45
N MET A 162 -17.33 -2.76 -14.24
CA MET A 162 -18.73 -3.23 -14.29
C MET A 162 -19.56 -2.77 -13.08
N LEU A 163 -18.93 -2.35 -11.99
CA LEU A 163 -19.61 -1.83 -10.81
C LEU A 163 -20.11 -0.39 -11.00
N ASN A 164 -19.65 0.31 -12.03
CA ASN A 164 -20.10 1.65 -12.40
C ASN A 164 -21.49 1.57 -13.05
N VAL A 165 -22.54 1.40 -12.23
CA VAL A 165 -23.95 1.36 -12.63
C VAL A 165 -24.76 2.42 -11.87
N GLY A 166 -25.71 3.06 -12.54
CA GLY A 166 -26.58 4.06 -11.91
C GLY A 166 -25.77 5.25 -11.36
N THR A 167 -26.10 5.67 -10.15
CA THR A 167 -25.41 6.73 -9.39
C THR A 167 -23.99 6.34 -8.98
N TYR A 168 -23.66 5.05 -8.91
CA TYR A 168 -22.30 4.59 -8.60
C TYR A 168 -21.32 4.84 -9.77
N ALA A 169 -21.86 5.04 -10.98
CA ALA A 169 -21.12 5.42 -12.18
C ALA A 169 -20.88 6.94 -12.31
N ASP A 170 -21.48 7.77 -11.46
CA ASP A 170 -21.36 9.22 -11.56
C ASP A 170 -20.03 9.68 -10.98
N ILE A 171 -19.06 9.98 -11.86
CA ILE A 171 -17.71 10.41 -11.51
C ILE A 171 -17.64 11.92 -11.70
N PRO A 172 -17.83 12.73 -10.63
CA PRO A 172 -17.94 14.17 -10.74
C PRO A 172 -16.61 14.78 -11.20
N ASP A 173 -16.66 15.91 -11.89
CA ASP A 173 -15.44 16.65 -12.28
C ASP A 173 -14.70 17.22 -11.05
N PHE A 174 -15.40 17.42 -9.93
CA PHE A 174 -14.83 17.83 -8.64
C PHE A 174 -15.41 16.97 -7.50
N TRP A 175 -14.54 16.41 -6.66
CA TRP A 175 -14.94 15.59 -5.52
C TRP A 175 -15.22 16.50 -4.30
N PRO A 176 -16.46 16.55 -3.78
CA PRO A 176 -16.82 17.54 -2.76
C PRO A 176 -16.54 17.07 -1.33
N TYR A 177 -16.09 15.83 -1.13
CA TYR A 177 -15.94 15.23 0.20
C TYR A 177 -14.47 15.14 0.61
N HIS A 178 -14.20 15.58 1.84
CA HIS A 178 -12.85 15.60 2.42
C HIS A 178 -12.55 14.38 3.31
N THR A 179 -13.30 13.29 3.13
CA THR A 179 -13.22 12.05 3.92
C THR A 179 -12.91 10.85 3.01
N GLU A 180 -12.65 9.69 3.59
CA GLU A 180 -12.46 8.39 2.92
C GLU A 180 -13.72 7.84 2.26
N MET A 181 -14.77 8.66 2.14
CA MET A 181 -16.07 8.20 1.66
C MET A 181 -15.92 7.60 0.26
N PRO A 182 -16.30 6.32 0.07
CA PRO A 182 -16.32 5.72 -1.25
C PRO A 182 -17.33 6.42 -2.17
N ARG A 183 -17.04 6.46 -3.48
CA ARG A 183 -17.97 7.01 -4.47
C ARG A 183 -19.33 6.28 -4.41
N GLY A 184 -20.41 7.06 -4.31
CA GLY A 184 -21.78 6.57 -4.20
C GLY A 184 -22.23 6.20 -2.78
N ALA A 185 -21.36 6.25 -1.77
CA ALA A 185 -21.76 6.14 -0.37
C ALA A 185 -22.39 7.45 0.15
N HIS A 186 -23.09 7.37 1.29
CA HIS A 186 -23.70 8.53 1.93
C HIS A 186 -22.72 9.22 2.89
N PRO A 187 -22.57 10.56 2.82
CA PRO A 187 -21.67 11.29 3.70
C PRO A 187 -22.17 11.33 5.14
N ILE A 188 -21.23 11.39 6.08
CA ILE A 188 -21.50 11.70 7.49
C ILE A 188 -21.19 13.19 7.70
N PRO A 189 -22.19 14.03 8.03
CA PRO A 189 -21.97 15.45 8.24
C PRO A 189 -21.01 15.73 9.41
N GLY A 190 -20.17 16.76 9.26
CA GLY A 190 -19.33 17.27 10.35
C GLY A 190 -18.09 16.43 10.67
N LEU A 191 -17.77 15.40 9.86
CA LEU A 191 -16.50 14.69 10.01
C LEU A 191 -15.30 15.60 9.67
N PRO A 192 -14.19 15.49 10.41
CA PRO A 192 -12.95 16.18 10.08
C PRO A 192 -12.41 15.78 8.69
N ALA A 193 -11.74 16.73 8.04
CA ALA A 193 -11.04 16.47 6.79
C ALA A 193 -9.79 15.59 7.02
N MET A 194 -9.53 14.68 6.08
CA MET A 194 -8.42 13.72 6.14
C MET A 194 -7.15 14.19 5.42
N GLY A 195 -7.11 15.43 4.93
CA GLY A 195 -5.89 16.07 4.46
C GLY A 195 -5.49 15.79 3.00
N TYR A 196 -6.31 15.14 2.19
CA TYR A 196 -6.05 15.02 0.74
C TYR A 196 -5.97 16.39 0.07
N SER A 197 -5.19 16.50 -1.00
CA SER A 197 -4.98 17.77 -1.71
C SER A 197 -5.56 17.81 -3.13
N ILE A 198 -5.83 16.67 -3.76
CA ILE A 198 -6.32 16.60 -5.15
C ILE A 198 -7.79 16.17 -5.20
N TYR A 199 -8.67 17.14 -5.53
CA TYR A 199 -10.12 16.95 -5.62
C TYR A 199 -10.66 17.02 -7.05
N GLU A 200 -9.92 17.64 -7.96
CA GLU A 200 -10.32 17.79 -9.35
C GLU A 200 -10.03 16.51 -10.15
N LYS A 201 -11.02 16.03 -10.89
CA LYS A 201 -10.91 14.83 -11.72
C LYS A 201 -9.83 14.98 -12.78
N ALA A 202 -9.76 16.16 -13.41
CA ALA A 202 -8.79 16.45 -14.46
C ALA A 202 -7.34 16.26 -14.01
N GLU A 203 -7.04 16.46 -12.72
CA GLU A 203 -5.70 16.36 -12.16
C GLU A 203 -5.22 14.94 -11.89
N LEU A 204 -6.06 13.90 -12.00
CA LEU A 204 -5.63 12.51 -11.74
C LEU A 204 -6.30 11.44 -12.60
N TRP A 205 -7.41 11.74 -13.26
CA TRP A 205 -8.22 10.75 -13.98
C TRP A 205 -7.51 10.15 -15.18
N SER A 206 -7.77 8.87 -15.44
CA SER A 206 -7.38 8.16 -16.65
C SER A 206 -8.51 7.22 -17.07
N GLU A 207 -9.01 7.37 -18.29
CA GLU A 207 -10.17 6.62 -18.81
C GLU A 207 -9.98 5.10 -18.77
N ASN A 208 -8.75 4.63 -18.90
CA ASN A 208 -8.42 3.21 -18.92
C ASN A 208 -8.01 2.64 -17.55
N ALA A 209 -8.11 3.40 -16.45
CA ALA A 209 -7.59 2.97 -15.15
C ALA A 209 -8.22 1.65 -14.67
N ALA A 210 -9.55 1.52 -14.75
CA ALA A 210 -10.24 0.27 -14.38
C ALA A 210 -9.79 -0.92 -15.23
N ASP A 211 -9.72 -0.74 -16.56
CA ASP A 211 -9.33 -1.81 -17.48
C ASP A 211 -7.87 -2.24 -17.26
N LEU A 212 -6.98 -1.27 -17.03
CA LEU A 212 -5.58 -1.54 -16.74
C LEU A 212 -5.39 -2.24 -15.40
N TYR A 213 -6.19 -1.91 -14.39
CA TYR A 213 -6.19 -2.63 -13.12
C TYR A 213 -6.52 -4.12 -13.32
N GLU A 214 -7.62 -4.42 -14.02
CA GLU A 214 -8.05 -5.79 -14.29
C GLU A 214 -7.02 -6.57 -15.12
N GLU A 215 -6.45 -5.92 -16.15
CA GLU A 215 -5.38 -6.51 -16.94
C GLU A 215 -4.15 -6.84 -16.08
N ALA A 216 -3.73 -5.90 -15.22
CA ALA A 216 -2.55 -6.06 -14.39
C ALA A 216 -2.71 -7.19 -13.35
N ILE A 217 -3.90 -7.32 -12.75
CA ILE A 217 -4.21 -8.45 -11.86
C ILE A 217 -4.21 -9.77 -12.63
N GLN A 218 -4.85 -9.81 -13.81
CA GLN A 218 -4.93 -11.03 -14.62
C GLN A 218 -3.56 -11.52 -15.08
N ARG A 219 -2.67 -10.59 -15.46
CA ARG A 219 -1.35 -10.91 -16.01
C ARG A 219 -0.21 -10.79 -14.99
N ARG A 220 -0.55 -10.84 -13.70
CA ARG A 220 0.43 -10.84 -12.63
C ARG A 220 1.35 -12.06 -12.73
N TRP A 221 2.63 -11.83 -12.43
CA TRP A 221 3.70 -12.82 -12.39
C TRP A 221 4.50 -12.69 -11.09
N ARG A 222 5.21 -13.74 -10.69
CA ARG A 222 5.98 -13.84 -9.44
C ARG A 222 7.46 -14.00 -9.76
N PRO A 223 8.33 -13.05 -9.37
CA PRO A 223 9.76 -13.17 -9.61
C PRO A 223 10.40 -14.45 -9.04
N SER A 224 9.87 -15.02 -7.96
CA SER A 224 10.41 -16.23 -7.33
C SER A 224 10.10 -17.54 -8.07
N THR A 225 8.95 -17.66 -8.72
CA THR A 225 8.44 -18.95 -9.23
C THR A 225 8.14 -18.97 -10.72
N ASP A 226 7.87 -17.81 -11.32
CA ASP A 226 7.45 -17.72 -12.72
C ASP A 226 8.64 -17.43 -13.64
N VAL A 227 9.79 -17.06 -13.08
CA VAL A 227 11.07 -16.96 -13.78
C VAL A 227 11.78 -18.32 -13.71
N PRO A 228 12.19 -18.92 -14.84
CA PRO A 228 12.89 -20.21 -14.86
C PRO A 228 14.37 -20.05 -14.45
N TRP A 229 14.61 -19.78 -13.17
CA TRP A 229 15.97 -19.50 -12.65
C TRP A 229 16.99 -20.62 -12.93
N ASP A 230 16.54 -21.88 -13.01
CA ASP A 230 17.42 -23.01 -13.35
C ASP A 230 17.96 -22.97 -14.78
N SER A 231 17.44 -22.09 -15.64
CA SER A 231 17.93 -21.88 -17.00
C SER A 231 19.16 -20.97 -17.08
N MET A 232 19.65 -20.42 -15.96
CA MET A 232 20.81 -19.52 -16.00
C MET A 232 22.07 -20.27 -16.37
N GLU A 233 22.94 -19.59 -17.10
CA GLU A 233 24.20 -20.11 -17.59
C GLU A 233 25.31 -19.12 -17.27
N ASP A 234 26.53 -19.62 -17.06
CA ASP A 234 27.71 -18.78 -16.87
C ASP A 234 27.90 -17.86 -18.08
N LEU A 235 28.05 -16.57 -17.82
CA LEU A 235 28.31 -15.56 -18.85
C LEU A 235 29.78 -15.14 -18.83
N PRO A 236 30.34 -14.64 -19.95
CA PRO A 236 31.65 -13.99 -19.92
C PRO A 236 31.69 -12.86 -18.89
N ASP A 237 32.78 -12.76 -18.12
CA ASP A 237 32.91 -11.80 -17.00
C ASP A 237 32.47 -10.37 -17.31
N ALA A 238 32.82 -9.85 -18.49
CA ALA A 238 32.43 -8.51 -18.91
C ALA A 238 30.92 -8.37 -19.10
N VAL A 239 30.29 -9.39 -19.68
CA VAL A 239 28.84 -9.44 -19.93
C VAL A 239 28.09 -9.59 -18.61
N GLU A 240 28.53 -10.48 -17.71
CA GLU A 240 27.88 -10.65 -16.39
C GLU A 240 27.93 -9.34 -15.58
N LYS A 241 29.08 -8.64 -15.56
CA LYS A 241 29.21 -7.33 -14.91
C LYS A 241 28.30 -6.27 -15.54
N ALA A 242 28.12 -6.31 -16.86
CA ALA A 242 27.24 -5.38 -17.56
C ALA A 242 25.75 -5.66 -17.28
N VAL A 243 25.34 -6.94 -17.22
CA VAL A 243 24.00 -7.34 -16.78
C VAL A 243 23.75 -6.87 -15.35
N CYS A 244 24.71 -7.09 -14.45
CA CYS A 244 24.69 -6.64 -13.07
C CYS A 244 24.51 -5.11 -12.94
N GLN A 245 25.23 -4.33 -13.74
CA GLN A 245 25.11 -2.87 -13.77
C GLN A 245 23.74 -2.42 -14.26
N LEU A 246 23.20 -3.03 -15.33
CA LEU A 246 21.84 -2.76 -15.82
C LEU A 246 20.78 -3.09 -14.76
N CYS A 247 20.89 -4.27 -14.14
CA CYS A 247 19.98 -4.70 -13.08
C CYS A 247 20.02 -3.74 -11.88
N THR A 248 21.19 -3.23 -11.53
CA THR A 248 21.38 -2.28 -10.44
C THR A 248 20.68 -0.95 -10.75
N HIS A 249 20.90 -0.41 -11.96
CA HIS A 249 20.23 0.82 -12.40
C HIS A 249 18.70 0.68 -12.39
N ILE A 250 18.17 -0.44 -12.90
CA ILE A 250 16.72 -0.67 -12.88
C ILE A 250 16.18 -0.83 -11.46
N SER A 251 16.91 -1.51 -10.57
CA SER A 251 16.51 -1.67 -9.17
C SER A 251 16.36 -0.32 -8.47
N GLU A 252 17.31 0.60 -8.68
CA GLU A 252 17.23 1.96 -8.15
C GLU A 252 15.99 2.70 -8.68
N ARG A 253 15.78 2.69 -9.99
CA ARG A 253 14.62 3.34 -10.63
C ARG A 253 13.29 2.81 -10.13
N ALA A 254 13.22 1.50 -9.93
CA ALA A 254 12.01 0.84 -9.48
C ALA A 254 11.58 1.32 -8.07
N LEU A 255 12.52 1.44 -7.13
CA LEU A 255 12.21 1.96 -5.80
C LEU A 255 11.79 3.42 -5.83
N VAL A 256 12.51 4.27 -6.58
CA VAL A 256 12.16 5.69 -6.71
C VAL A 256 10.75 5.86 -7.30
N ALA A 257 10.41 5.10 -8.34
CA ALA A 257 9.06 5.11 -8.91
C ALA A 257 7.98 4.72 -7.89
N GLY A 258 8.27 3.72 -7.05
CA GLY A 258 7.40 3.30 -5.95
C GLY A 258 7.18 4.43 -4.95
N ASP A 259 8.25 5.08 -4.49
CA ASP A 259 8.18 6.19 -3.53
C ASP A 259 7.35 7.36 -4.06
N ILE A 260 7.46 7.68 -5.35
CA ILE A 260 6.69 8.76 -5.99
C ILE A 260 5.19 8.41 -5.99
N VAL A 261 4.82 7.23 -6.49
CA VAL A 261 3.41 6.82 -6.55
C VAL A 261 2.83 6.70 -5.14
N GLY A 262 3.56 6.06 -4.22
CA GLY A 262 3.18 5.89 -2.82
C GLY A 262 3.00 7.23 -2.10
N GLY A 263 3.80 8.25 -2.44
CA GLY A 263 3.65 9.62 -1.92
C GLY A 263 2.42 10.37 -2.45
N TRP A 264 2.00 10.10 -3.68
CA TRP A 264 0.83 10.77 -4.30
C TRP A 264 -0.50 10.06 -4.06
N LEU A 265 -0.51 8.74 -3.84
CA LEU A 265 -1.73 7.97 -3.51
C LEU A 265 -2.55 8.53 -2.33
N PRO A 266 -1.95 8.97 -1.20
CA PRO A 266 -2.72 9.58 -0.12
C PRO A 266 -3.29 10.95 -0.52
N GLU A 267 -2.63 11.71 -1.40
CA GLU A 267 -3.07 13.04 -1.82
C GLU A 267 -4.33 13.04 -2.71
N MET A 268 -4.64 11.89 -3.32
CA MET A 268 -5.77 11.73 -4.24
C MET A 268 -7.10 11.50 -3.50
N SER A 269 -8.16 12.14 -3.96
CA SER A 269 -9.52 11.93 -3.46
C SER A 269 -10.04 10.49 -3.67
N TYR A 270 -10.81 9.98 -2.71
CA TYR A 270 -11.39 8.63 -2.73
C TYR A 270 -12.49 8.43 -3.79
N GLY A 271 -13.05 9.53 -4.30
CA GLY A 271 -14.03 9.51 -5.38
C GLY A 271 -13.52 8.88 -6.68
N TYR A 272 -12.20 8.83 -6.90
CA TYR A 272 -11.59 8.34 -8.13
C TYR A 272 -10.86 7.00 -7.91
N HIS A 273 -11.55 6.07 -7.27
CA HIS A 273 -10.97 4.82 -6.79
C HIS A 273 -10.34 3.97 -7.90
N GLU A 274 -10.79 4.04 -9.15
CA GLU A 274 -10.17 3.33 -10.27
C GLU A 274 -8.70 3.71 -10.46
N VAL A 275 -8.39 5.01 -10.30
CA VAL A 275 -7.02 5.51 -10.40
C VAL A 275 -6.19 5.00 -9.23
N LYS A 276 -6.73 5.05 -8.00
CA LYS A 276 -6.04 4.51 -6.83
C LYS A 276 -5.76 3.01 -6.98
N LEU A 277 -6.76 2.23 -7.37
CA LEU A 277 -6.64 0.78 -7.57
C LEU A 277 -5.55 0.46 -8.60
N TYR A 278 -5.58 1.12 -9.76
CA TYR A 278 -4.57 0.91 -10.79
C TYR A 278 -3.16 1.30 -10.31
N LEU A 279 -3.01 2.48 -9.70
CA LEU A 279 -1.70 2.97 -9.26
C LEU A 279 -1.10 2.09 -8.15
N SER A 280 -1.91 1.51 -7.27
CA SER A 280 -1.43 0.50 -6.31
C SER A 280 -0.88 -0.75 -7.00
N VAL A 281 -1.43 -1.16 -8.14
CA VAL A 281 -0.87 -2.26 -8.92
C VAL A 281 0.37 -1.82 -9.71
N ALA A 282 0.41 -0.59 -10.22
CA ALA A 282 1.62 -0.04 -10.83
C ALA A 282 2.79 0.05 -9.83
N GLU A 283 2.52 0.40 -8.57
CA GLU A 283 3.46 0.33 -7.46
C GLU A 283 3.92 -1.12 -7.20
N PHE A 284 2.99 -2.07 -7.25
CA PHE A 284 3.33 -3.49 -7.12
C PHE A 284 4.16 -4.03 -8.31
N ASP A 285 3.97 -3.50 -9.52
CA ASP A 285 4.82 -3.80 -10.68
C ASP A 285 6.26 -3.36 -10.42
N VAL A 286 6.48 -2.14 -9.95
CA VAL A 286 7.85 -1.64 -9.67
C VAL A 286 8.50 -2.36 -8.50
N ALA A 287 7.75 -2.76 -7.46
CA ALA A 287 8.28 -3.61 -6.39
C ALA A 287 8.81 -4.95 -6.92
N ARG A 288 8.10 -5.55 -7.89
CA ARG A 288 8.55 -6.79 -8.57
C ARG A 288 9.75 -6.56 -9.47
N TRP A 289 9.85 -5.40 -10.12
CA TRP A 289 11.05 -5.02 -10.88
C TRP A 289 12.27 -4.94 -9.95
N PHE A 290 12.16 -4.26 -8.81
CA PHE A 290 13.24 -4.22 -7.82
C PHE A 290 13.66 -5.64 -7.39
N GLU A 291 12.69 -6.48 -7.02
CA GLU A 291 12.94 -7.84 -6.58
C GLU A 291 13.65 -8.68 -7.65
N VAL A 292 13.13 -8.70 -8.88
CA VAL A 292 13.62 -9.57 -9.94
C VAL A 292 15.01 -9.17 -10.42
N PHE A 293 15.28 -7.87 -10.57
CA PHE A 293 16.58 -7.40 -11.06
C PHE A 293 17.65 -7.55 -9.99
N ARG A 294 17.30 -7.35 -8.72
CA ARG A 294 18.20 -7.67 -7.61
C ARG A 294 18.53 -9.16 -7.58
N LYS A 295 17.54 -10.05 -7.80
CA LYS A 295 17.77 -11.49 -7.91
C LYS A 295 18.69 -11.80 -9.08
N ARG A 296 18.40 -11.31 -10.29
CA ARG A 296 19.23 -11.60 -11.47
C ARG A 296 20.67 -11.15 -11.26
N ALA A 297 20.92 -9.97 -10.72
CA ALA A 297 22.28 -9.48 -10.46
C ALA A 297 23.11 -10.40 -9.55
N LEU A 298 22.46 -11.17 -8.67
CA LEU A 298 23.13 -12.01 -7.66
C LEU A 298 23.10 -13.50 -7.99
N SER A 299 22.27 -13.93 -8.94
CA SER A 299 21.99 -15.36 -9.11
C SER A 299 23.01 -16.11 -9.97
N ASN A 300 23.83 -15.40 -10.75
CA ASN A 300 24.88 -16.00 -11.61
C ASN A 300 26.30 -15.70 -11.09
N GLY A 301 26.47 -15.56 -9.77
CA GLY A 301 27.76 -15.24 -9.14
C GLY A 301 28.22 -13.78 -9.30
N GLY A 302 27.37 -12.92 -9.88
CA GLY A 302 27.59 -11.48 -10.03
C GLY A 302 27.46 -10.67 -8.75
N GLY A 303 27.20 -9.37 -8.89
CA GLY A 303 27.11 -8.42 -7.78
C GLY A 303 26.36 -7.15 -8.15
N LEU A 304 26.06 -6.30 -7.16
CA LEU A 304 25.48 -4.98 -7.45
C LEU A 304 26.55 -4.04 -8.01
N GLY A 305 26.13 -3.23 -8.97
CA GLY A 305 26.95 -2.22 -9.64
C GLY A 305 26.95 -0.87 -8.92
N ILE A 306 27.27 0.19 -9.68
CA ILE A 306 27.30 1.57 -9.20
C ILE A 306 25.92 2.21 -9.35
N GLN A 307 25.47 2.94 -8.33
CA GLN A 307 24.22 3.73 -8.38
C GLN A 307 24.28 4.83 -9.45
N ALA A 308 23.12 5.23 -9.97
CA ALA A 308 23.02 6.35 -10.89
C ALA A 308 23.32 7.69 -10.18
N PRO A 309 23.66 8.76 -10.92
CA PRO A 309 23.87 10.09 -10.33
C PRO A 309 22.63 10.66 -9.60
N GLY A 310 21.42 10.27 -10.03
CA GLY A 310 20.14 10.59 -9.39
C GLY A 310 19.63 12.03 -9.64
N PHE A 311 20.10 12.71 -10.69
CA PHE A 311 19.65 14.07 -11.02
C PHE A 311 18.18 14.07 -11.47
N PHE A 312 17.79 13.08 -12.27
CA PHE A 312 16.41 12.93 -12.71
C PHE A 312 15.50 12.57 -11.52
N HIS A 313 15.94 11.65 -10.66
CA HIS A 313 15.20 11.21 -9.48
C HIS A 313 14.85 12.38 -8.54
N ARG A 314 15.84 13.22 -8.19
CA ARG A 314 15.60 14.39 -7.33
C ARG A 314 14.57 15.36 -7.94
N THR A 315 14.70 15.62 -9.23
CA THR A 315 13.75 16.48 -9.97
C THR A 315 12.33 15.91 -9.96
N LEU A 316 12.20 14.58 -10.02
CA LEU A 316 10.91 13.90 -10.03
C LEU A 316 10.25 13.87 -8.65
N ILE A 317 11.03 13.63 -7.59
CA ILE A 317 10.58 13.73 -6.20
C ILE A 317 10.06 15.14 -5.87
N ASP A 318 10.66 16.17 -6.46
CA ASP A 318 10.27 17.58 -6.26
C ASP A 318 9.02 18.02 -7.07
N ALA A 319 8.37 17.11 -7.81
CA ALA A 319 7.13 17.42 -8.54
C ALA A 319 6.06 18.02 -7.62
N ARG A 320 5.34 19.04 -8.11
CA ARG A 320 4.36 19.80 -7.30
C ARG A 320 2.91 19.55 -7.69
N ALA A 321 2.69 18.81 -8.77
CA ALA A 321 1.38 18.35 -9.20
C ALA A 321 1.46 16.89 -9.67
N TRP A 322 0.38 16.13 -9.50
CA TRP A 322 0.33 14.75 -9.97
C TRP A 322 0.47 14.67 -11.49
N THR A 323 -0.19 15.55 -12.25
CA THR A 323 -0.05 15.58 -13.72
C THR A 323 1.41 15.75 -14.14
N GLU A 324 2.16 16.61 -13.46
CA GLU A 324 3.60 16.78 -13.67
C GLU A 324 4.38 15.47 -13.38
N ALA A 325 4.16 14.88 -12.19
CA ALA A 325 4.82 13.64 -11.79
C ALA A 325 4.49 12.49 -12.75
N SER A 326 3.22 12.36 -13.13
CA SER A 326 2.70 11.32 -14.02
C SER A 326 3.26 11.43 -15.43
N VAL A 327 3.38 12.63 -16.00
CA VAL A 327 4.01 12.84 -17.31
C VAL A 327 5.49 12.45 -17.27
N ALA A 328 6.22 12.88 -16.24
CA ALA A 328 7.63 12.55 -16.10
C ALA A 328 7.87 11.05 -15.85
N LEU A 329 7.02 10.41 -15.05
CA LEU A 329 7.14 8.99 -14.70
C LEU A 329 6.58 8.06 -15.79
N HIS A 330 5.30 8.21 -16.15
CA HIS A 330 4.57 7.27 -17.01
C HIS A 330 4.71 7.54 -18.52
N ILE A 331 5.28 8.68 -18.91
CA ILE A 331 5.59 8.95 -20.33
C ILE A 331 7.11 8.95 -20.52
N LEU A 332 7.83 9.90 -19.94
CA LEU A 332 9.25 10.05 -20.21
C LEU A 332 10.09 8.91 -19.59
N ALA A 333 10.04 8.70 -18.27
CA ALA A 333 10.81 7.63 -17.61
C ALA A 333 10.38 6.23 -18.07
N ALA A 334 9.08 5.98 -18.22
CA ALA A 334 8.55 4.72 -18.73
C ALA A 334 8.99 4.43 -20.18
N SER A 335 9.09 5.44 -21.05
CA SER A 335 9.63 5.25 -22.41
C SER A 335 11.10 4.82 -22.39
N GLN A 336 11.90 5.39 -21.49
CA GLN A 336 13.31 5.01 -21.33
C GLN A 336 13.44 3.62 -20.71
N LEU A 337 12.63 3.27 -19.71
CA LEU A 337 12.59 1.92 -19.13
C LEU A 337 12.20 0.88 -20.18
N LEU A 338 11.23 1.18 -21.05
CA LEU A 338 10.88 0.30 -22.16
C LEU A 338 12.08 0.06 -23.09
N MET A 339 12.84 1.10 -23.44
CA MET A 339 14.08 0.95 -24.21
C MET A 339 15.08 0.02 -23.49
N LEU A 340 15.30 0.21 -22.18
CA LEU A 340 16.21 -0.62 -21.39
C LEU A 340 15.73 -2.08 -21.33
N PHE A 341 14.43 -2.33 -21.16
CA PHE A 341 13.89 -3.68 -21.17
C PHE A 341 13.97 -4.33 -22.55
N GLN A 342 13.80 -3.57 -23.63
CA GLN A 342 13.98 -4.06 -24.99
C GLN A 342 15.44 -4.40 -25.29
N ILE A 343 16.39 -3.59 -24.82
CA ILE A 343 17.83 -3.93 -24.89
C ILE A 343 18.08 -5.22 -24.13
N GLY A 344 17.62 -5.31 -22.88
CA GLY A 344 17.80 -6.50 -22.06
C GLY A 344 17.19 -7.77 -22.68
N TYR A 345 16.00 -7.66 -23.28
CA TYR A 345 15.38 -8.76 -24.02
C TYR A 345 16.19 -9.14 -25.26
N TYR A 346 16.67 -8.15 -26.02
CA TYR A 346 17.49 -8.35 -27.22
C TYR A 346 18.83 -9.01 -26.90
N THR A 347 19.43 -8.69 -25.75
CA THR A 347 20.70 -9.23 -25.28
C THR A 347 20.55 -10.39 -24.30
N ALA A 348 19.35 -10.95 -24.13
CA ALA A 348 19.12 -12.03 -23.17
C ALA A 348 19.84 -13.32 -23.63
N HIS A 349 20.63 -13.91 -22.73
CA HIS A 349 21.44 -15.10 -23.02
C HIS A 349 20.72 -16.40 -22.66
N ASN A 350 19.73 -16.33 -21.78
CA ASN A 350 19.00 -17.49 -21.27
C ASN A 350 17.49 -17.21 -21.15
N GLU A 351 16.71 -18.27 -20.87
CA GLU A 351 15.25 -18.19 -20.76
C GLU A 351 14.81 -17.34 -19.57
N ALA A 352 15.53 -17.39 -18.44
CA ALA A 352 15.28 -16.56 -17.27
C ALA A 352 15.32 -15.07 -17.63
N GLU A 353 16.41 -14.58 -18.23
CA GLU A 353 16.53 -13.19 -18.66
C GLU A 353 15.45 -12.80 -19.67
N ARG A 354 15.21 -13.65 -20.67
CA ARG A 354 14.17 -13.40 -21.68
C ARG A 354 12.79 -13.26 -21.05
N THR A 355 12.48 -14.11 -20.06
CA THR A 355 11.22 -14.12 -19.31
C THR A 355 11.08 -12.86 -18.47
N ILE A 356 12.13 -12.48 -17.72
CA ILE A 356 12.16 -11.26 -16.90
C ILE A 356 11.83 -10.04 -17.76
N PHE A 357 12.56 -9.84 -18.86
CA PHE A 357 12.36 -8.66 -19.69
C PHE A 357 11.00 -8.67 -20.41
N SER A 358 10.47 -9.85 -20.79
CA SER A 358 9.13 -9.95 -21.38
C SER A 358 8.05 -9.46 -20.42
N TYR A 359 8.11 -9.90 -19.16
CA TYR A 359 7.17 -9.46 -18.14
C TYR A 359 7.30 -7.96 -17.85
N CYS A 360 8.53 -7.45 -17.71
CA CYS A 360 8.75 -6.02 -17.50
C CYS A 360 8.25 -5.15 -18.67
N ILE A 361 8.38 -5.61 -19.92
CA ILE A 361 7.82 -4.94 -21.10
C ILE A 361 6.28 -4.87 -21.01
N GLN A 362 5.63 -5.95 -20.60
CA GLN A 362 4.19 -5.98 -20.41
C GLN A 362 3.74 -4.99 -19.33
N ASP A 363 4.49 -4.93 -18.22
CA ASP A 363 4.20 -4.04 -17.09
C ASP A 363 4.37 -2.56 -17.46
N VAL A 364 5.49 -2.19 -18.07
CA VAL A 364 5.75 -0.80 -18.46
C VAL A 364 4.80 -0.34 -19.58
N ALA A 365 4.34 -1.24 -20.45
CA ALA A 365 3.34 -0.92 -21.48
C ALA A 365 2.01 -0.47 -20.86
N ARG A 366 1.55 -1.11 -19.78
CA ARG A 366 0.35 -0.68 -19.03
C ARG A 366 0.56 0.70 -18.41
N GLN A 367 1.71 0.93 -17.77
CA GLN A 367 2.06 2.23 -17.19
C GLN A 367 2.10 3.35 -18.23
N ARG A 368 2.68 3.09 -19.41
CA ARG A 368 2.63 4.02 -20.55
C ARG A 368 1.19 4.29 -21.01
N GLY A 369 0.36 3.26 -21.06
CA GLY A 369 -1.06 3.36 -21.39
C GLY A 369 -1.82 4.28 -20.43
N TYR A 370 -1.56 4.17 -19.12
CA TYR A 370 -2.11 5.08 -18.11
C TYR A 370 -1.64 6.53 -18.35
N GLY A 371 -0.34 6.75 -18.45
CA GLY A 371 0.23 8.10 -18.64
C GLY A 371 -0.35 8.81 -19.87
N SER A 372 -0.53 8.10 -20.98
CA SER A 372 -1.12 8.65 -22.20
C SER A 372 -2.59 9.04 -22.05
N GLN A 373 -3.42 8.19 -21.43
CA GLN A 373 -4.84 8.52 -21.25
C GLN A 373 -5.05 9.59 -20.18
N HIS A 374 -4.26 9.59 -19.12
CA HIS A 374 -4.26 10.63 -18.11
C HIS A 374 -3.93 12.01 -18.72
N LEU A 375 -2.78 12.12 -19.42
CA LEU A 375 -2.39 13.39 -20.05
C LEU A 375 -3.42 13.84 -21.09
N LYS A 376 -3.96 12.92 -21.89
CA LYS A 376 -5.01 13.23 -22.87
C LYS A 376 -6.27 13.80 -22.21
N PHE A 377 -6.70 13.21 -21.10
CA PHE A 377 -7.86 13.69 -20.34
C PHE A 377 -7.58 15.09 -19.78
N PHE A 378 -6.43 15.27 -19.11
CA PHE A 378 -6.00 16.55 -18.57
C PHE A 378 -6.00 17.66 -19.63
N LEU A 379 -5.40 17.43 -20.80
CA LEU A 379 -5.32 18.42 -21.88
C LEU A 379 -6.65 18.68 -22.59
N THR A 380 -7.62 17.78 -22.45
CA THR A 380 -8.99 17.98 -22.94
C THR A 380 -9.76 18.93 -22.01
N LYS A 381 -9.50 18.86 -20.71
CA LYS A 381 -10.14 19.73 -19.68
C LYS A 381 -9.40 21.06 -19.49
N HIS A 382 -8.07 21.07 -19.63
CA HIS A 382 -7.20 22.23 -19.48
C HIS A 382 -6.38 22.50 -20.75
N SER A 383 -7.08 22.81 -21.85
CA SER A 383 -6.41 23.06 -23.14
C SER A 383 -5.46 24.27 -23.10
N ASP A 384 -5.73 25.23 -22.21
CA ASP A 384 -4.91 26.41 -21.94
C ASP A 384 -3.57 26.07 -21.25
N ARG A 385 -3.50 24.94 -20.53
CA ARG A 385 -2.29 24.48 -19.82
C ARG A 385 -1.33 23.65 -20.69
N ARG A 386 -1.60 23.49 -21.99
CA ARG A 386 -0.69 22.82 -22.94
C ARG A 386 0.73 23.37 -22.90
N GLN A 387 0.85 24.69 -22.87
CA GLN A 387 2.16 25.35 -22.83
C GLN A 387 2.87 25.07 -21.50
N GLU A 388 2.16 25.10 -20.37
CA GLU A 388 2.70 24.75 -19.05
C GLU A 388 3.26 23.32 -19.06
N ILE A 389 2.47 22.33 -19.49
CA ILE A 389 2.92 20.93 -19.57
C ILE A 389 4.11 20.78 -20.52
N SER A 390 4.17 21.52 -21.63
CA SER A 390 5.35 21.49 -22.50
C SER A 390 6.61 22.02 -21.80
N HIS A 391 6.52 23.00 -20.90
CA HIS A 391 7.67 23.46 -20.11
C HIS A 391 8.09 22.43 -19.06
N VAL A 392 7.10 21.81 -18.40
CA VAL A 392 7.32 20.70 -17.46
C VAL A 392 8.08 19.57 -18.15
N ILE A 393 7.60 19.12 -19.31
CA ILE A 393 8.27 18.08 -20.10
C ILE A 393 9.72 18.47 -20.42
N ASN A 394 9.95 19.70 -20.92
CA ASN A 394 11.31 20.17 -21.23
C ASN A 394 12.24 20.11 -20.00
N LYS A 395 11.75 20.48 -18.81
CA LYS A 395 12.52 20.39 -17.55
C LYS A 395 13.01 18.96 -17.33
N TYR A 396 12.14 17.97 -17.47
CA TYR A 396 12.47 16.57 -17.24
C TYR A 396 13.34 15.97 -18.35
N GLU A 397 13.14 16.37 -19.61
CA GLU A 397 14.01 15.97 -20.73
C GLU A 397 15.45 16.42 -20.50
N VAL A 398 15.66 17.67 -20.06
CA VAL A 398 17.01 18.20 -19.73
C VAL A 398 17.64 17.37 -18.62
N MET A 399 16.91 17.09 -17.54
CA MET A 399 17.45 16.33 -16.40
C MET A 399 17.73 14.87 -16.75
N MET A 400 16.88 14.23 -17.55
CA MET A 400 17.10 12.86 -18.03
C MET A 400 18.35 12.76 -18.90
N GLU A 401 18.54 13.73 -19.79
CA GLU A 401 19.70 13.75 -20.69
C GLU A 401 20.99 14.16 -19.97
N TYR A 402 20.89 15.02 -18.96
CA TYR A 402 22.01 15.32 -18.08
C TYR A 402 22.43 14.08 -17.28
N GLU A 403 21.48 13.36 -16.69
CA GLU A 403 21.73 12.09 -15.99
C GLU A 403 22.34 11.03 -16.93
N TRP A 404 21.75 10.83 -18.12
CA TRP A 404 22.28 9.91 -19.13
C TRP A 404 23.74 10.21 -19.47
N ASN A 405 24.09 11.50 -19.59
CA ASN A 405 25.46 11.90 -19.92
C ASN A 405 26.44 11.77 -18.75
N ALA A 406 25.95 11.80 -17.50
CA ALA A 406 26.74 11.62 -16.30
C ALA A 406 26.86 10.14 -15.88
N ASP A 407 25.91 9.28 -16.27
CA ASP A 407 25.90 7.85 -15.94
C ASP A 407 26.74 7.04 -16.95
N THR A 408 28.07 7.23 -16.87
CA THR A 408 29.03 6.44 -17.64
C THR A 408 28.91 4.93 -17.39
N PRO A 409 28.77 4.45 -16.13
CA PRO A 409 28.63 3.01 -15.86
C PRO A 409 27.46 2.36 -16.61
N LEU A 410 26.28 2.99 -16.62
CA LEU A 410 25.14 2.47 -17.39
C LEU A 410 25.45 2.42 -18.89
N ARG A 411 25.96 3.52 -19.47
CA ARG A 411 26.20 3.59 -20.91
C ARG A 411 27.22 2.55 -21.37
N GLU A 412 28.33 2.40 -20.64
CA GLU A 412 29.35 1.40 -20.95
C GLU A 412 28.80 -0.02 -20.80
N ALA A 413 28.00 -0.29 -19.76
CA ALA A 413 27.33 -1.58 -19.60
C ALA A 413 26.40 -1.89 -20.78
N LEU A 414 25.59 -0.93 -21.23
CA LEU A 414 24.72 -1.12 -22.41
C LEU A 414 25.53 -1.39 -23.68
N MET A 415 26.68 -0.72 -23.87
CA MET A 415 27.58 -0.99 -25.00
C MET A 415 28.14 -2.42 -24.93
N ILE A 416 28.60 -2.87 -23.75
CA ILE A 416 29.10 -4.24 -23.56
C ILE A 416 28.01 -5.26 -23.89
N LEU A 417 26.78 -5.07 -23.38
CA LEU A 417 25.66 -5.98 -23.62
C LEU A 417 25.31 -6.07 -25.11
N LEU A 418 25.21 -4.92 -25.78
CA LEU A 418 24.83 -4.86 -27.19
C LEU A 418 25.94 -5.37 -28.13
N GLY A 419 27.21 -5.18 -27.75
CA GLY A 419 28.39 -5.64 -28.47
C GLY A 419 28.82 -7.08 -28.15
N GLY A 420 28.25 -7.68 -27.09
CA GLY A 420 28.57 -9.03 -26.64
C GLY A 420 29.94 -9.16 -25.95
N GLY A 421 30.50 -8.08 -25.42
CA GLY A 421 31.79 -8.08 -24.71
C GLY A 421 32.50 -6.72 -24.69
N ALA A 422 33.72 -6.71 -24.18
CA ALA A 422 34.48 -5.48 -23.88
C ALA A 422 35.73 -5.26 -24.76
N SER A 423 35.90 -6.01 -25.85
CA SER A 423 36.96 -5.68 -26.83
C SER A 423 36.68 -4.33 -27.49
N PRO A 424 37.69 -3.61 -28.01
CA PRO A 424 37.46 -2.36 -28.73
C PRO A 424 36.43 -2.47 -29.87
N GLU A 425 36.46 -3.57 -30.62
CA GLU A 425 35.52 -3.84 -31.72
C GLU A 425 34.10 -4.09 -31.21
N GLN A 426 33.96 -4.88 -30.13
CA GLN A 426 32.67 -5.15 -29.50
C GLN A 426 32.06 -3.88 -28.90
N MET A 427 32.86 -3.06 -28.22
CA MET A 427 32.44 -1.78 -27.68
C MET A 427 31.98 -0.81 -28.77
N ALA A 428 32.69 -0.76 -29.91
CA ALA A 428 32.31 0.07 -31.05
C ALA A 428 30.97 -0.39 -31.67
N ASP A 429 30.78 -1.70 -31.86
CA ASP A 429 29.52 -2.28 -32.33
C ASP A 429 28.36 -2.04 -31.34
N GLY A 430 28.64 -2.19 -30.04
CA GLY A 430 27.72 -1.87 -28.96
C GLY A 430 27.27 -0.41 -28.96
N ALA A 431 28.19 0.53 -29.21
CA ALA A 431 27.87 1.96 -29.33
C ALA A 431 26.95 2.25 -30.53
N ILE A 432 27.20 1.62 -31.68
CA ILE A 432 26.35 1.76 -32.88
C ILE A 432 24.92 1.25 -32.59
N LYS A 433 24.82 0.07 -31.98
CA LYS A 433 23.52 -0.51 -31.60
C LYS A 433 22.80 0.33 -30.54
N LEU A 434 23.54 0.89 -29.58
CA LEU A 434 22.95 1.77 -28.57
C LEU A 434 22.37 3.02 -29.21
N GLU A 435 23.06 3.59 -30.21
CA GLU A 435 22.52 4.71 -30.98
C GLU A 435 21.24 4.34 -31.74
N TYR A 436 21.15 3.13 -32.29
CA TYR A 436 19.90 2.63 -32.89
C TYR A 436 18.75 2.59 -31.88
N PHE A 437 18.96 2.03 -30.69
CA PHE A 437 17.94 2.01 -29.63
C PHE A 437 17.55 3.41 -29.18
N ARG A 438 18.50 4.35 -29.11
CA ARG A 438 18.24 5.77 -28.79
C ARG A 438 17.37 6.44 -29.85
N LYS A 439 17.61 6.19 -31.13
CA LYS A 439 16.75 6.67 -32.24
C LYS A 439 15.35 6.11 -32.14
N ARG A 440 15.22 4.80 -31.91
CA ARG A 440 13.92 4.16 -31.71
C ARG A 440 13.15 4.74 -30.52
N TRP A 441 13.82 4.90 -29.38
CA TRP A 441 13.24 5.49 -28.17
C TRP A 441 12.74 6.92 -28.41
N ALA A 442 13.55 7.78 -29.02
CA ALA A 442 13.18 9.17 -29.24
C ALA A 442 11.92 9.31 -30.10
N ASN A 443 11.79 8.49 -31.15
CA ASN A 443 10.59 8.47 -31.99
C ASN A 443 9.37 7.92 -31.23
N ASP A 444 9.47 6.77 -30.54
CA ASP A 444 8.35 6.20 -29.74
C ASP A 444 7.88 7.14 -28.62
N TYR A 445 8.82 7.84 -27.97
CA TYR A 445 8.51 8.84 -26.95
C TYR A 445 7.69 10.00 -27.51
N VAL A 446 8.10 10.57 -28.65
CA VAL A 446 7.38 11.67 -29.29
C VAL A 446 6.02 11.22 -29.84
N ASP A 447 5.94 10.02 -30.40
CA ASP A 447 4.68 9.44 -30.88
C ASP A 447 3.69 9.24 -29.72
N GLN A 448 4.18 8.81 -28.54
CA GLN A 448 3.37 8.70 -27.34
C GLN A 448 2.84 10.07 -26.87
N LEU A 449 3.67 11.12 -26.89
CA LEU A 449 3.24 12.49 -26.59
C LEU A 449 2.19 12.99 -27.59
N ALA A 450 2.39 12.69 -28.88
CA ALA A 450 1.45 13.04 -29.94
C ALA A 450 0.10 12.34 -29.74
N ALA A 451 0.11 11.05 -29.37
CA ALA A 451 -1.09 10.27 -29.04
C ALA A 451 -1.82 10.79 -27.79
N ALA A 452 -1.07 11.32 -26.82
CA ALA A 452 -1.61 11.97 -25.63
C ALA A 452 -2.12 13.41 -25.88
N GLY A 453 -1.97 13.93 -27.11
CA GLY A 453 -2.53 15.22 -27.52
C GLY A 453 -1.51 16.36 -27.67
N LEU A 454 -0.20 16.09 -27.54
CA LEU A 454 0.87 17.08 -27.69
C LEU A 454 1.70 16.85 -28.97
N ARG A 455 1.05 16.91 -30.14
CA ARG A 455 1.69 16.63 -31.44
C ARG A 455 2.85 17.58 -31.77
N GLU A 456 2.76 18.82 -31.30
CA GLU A 456 3.79 19.85 -31.44
C GLU A 456 5.11 19.51 -30.73
N ARG A 457 5.12 18.50 -29.84
CA ARG A 457 6.33 18.11 -29.10
C ARG A 457 7.43 17.58 -30.01
N ARG A 458 7.09 17.04 -31.18
CA ARG A 458 8.09 16.64 -32.18
C ARG A 458 9.06 17.76 -32.56
N GLU A 459 8.56 18.99 -32.63
CA GLU A 459 9.36 20.16 -33.00
C GLU A 459 10.04 20.80 -31.78
N LYS A 460 9.44 20.63 -30.60
CA LYS A 460 9.76 21.31 -29.34
C LYS A 460 10.51 20.44 -28.32
N VAL A 461 10.81 19.19 -28.64
CA VAL A 461 11.62 18.30 -27.80
C VAL A 461 13.01 18.91 -27.55
N HIS A 462 13.59 18.63 -26.39
CA HIS A 462 14.94 19.07 -26.06
C HIS A 462 15.96 18.71 -27.15
N HIS A 463 16.90 19.61 -27.45
CA HIS A 463 17.80 19.47 -28.59
C HIS A 463 18.66 18.19 -28.54
N SER A 464 19.01 17.71 -27.34
CA SER A 464 19.78 16.46 -27.18
C SER A 464 18.96 15.20 -27.48
N ILE A 465 17.62 15.28 -27.44
CA ILE A 465 16.74 14.20 -27.89
C ILE A 465 16.44 14.38 -29.39
N LYS A 466 16.30 15.63 -29.84
CA LYS A 466 15.97 15.98 -31.24
C LYS A 466 16.92 15.37 -32.26
N GLN A 467 18.22 15.23 -31.93
CA GLN A 467 19.23 14.59 -32.79
C GLN A 467 18.94 13.10 -33.10
N TYR A 468 18.08 12.46 -32.32
CA TYR A 468 17.71 11.04 -32.48
C TYR A 468 16.38 10.86 -33.22
N LEU A 469 15.66 11.93 -33.54
CA LEU A 469 14.41 11.84 -34.31
C LEU A 469 14.71 11.56 -35.78
N SER A 470 13.94 10.65 -36.37
CA SER A 470 14.00 10.41 -37.82
C SER A 470 13.42 11.60 -38.58
N GLU A 471 13.72 11.76 -39.87
CA GLU A 471 12.99 12.75 -40.67
C GLU A 471 11.55 12.29 -40.92
N PRO A 472 10.57 13.20 -41.05
CA PRO A 472 9.15 12.84 -41.20
C PRO A 472 8.85 11.88 -42.37
N GLU A 473 9.63 11.95 -43.45
CA GLU A 473 9.47 11.11 -44.64
C GLU A 473 9.91 9.65 -44.41
N GLU A 474 10.94 9.41 -43.60
CA GLU A 474 11.39 8.06 -43.23
C GLU A 474 10.43 7.38 -42.24
N ALA A 475 9.80 8.15 -41.35
CA ALA A 475 8.82 7.63 -40.40
C ALA A 475 7.53 7.15 -41.09
N ALA A 476 7.10 7.85 -42.15
CA ALA A 476 5.95 7.44 -42.98
C ALA A 476 6.25 6.18 -43.81
N ALA A 477 7.50 6.00 -44.25
CA ALA A 477 7.94 4.82 -45.00
C ALA A 477 8.12 3.56 -44.12
N ALA A 478 8.47 3.72 -42.84
CA ALA A 478 8.58 2.60 -41.89
C ALA A 478 7.23 2.13 -41.31
N ALA A 479 6.17 2.94 -41.45
CA ALA A 479 4.82 2.64 -40.99
C ALA A 479 3.89 2.06 -42.08
N ALA A 480 4.35 2.07 -43.35
CA ALA A 480 3.69 1.45 -44.51
C ALA A 480 4.26 0.05 -44.75
#